data_AF-A0A482WDH0-F1
#
_entry.id   AF-A0A482WDH0-F1
#
_cell.length_a   1.000
_cell.length_b   1.000
_cell.length_c   1.000
_cell.angle_alpha   90.00
_cell.angle_beta   90.00
_cell.angle_gamma   90.00
#
_symmetry.space_group_name_H-M   'P 1'
#
loop_
_entity.id
_entity.type
_entity.pdbx_description
1 polymer ?
#
loop_
_entity_poly.entity_id
_entity_poly.type
_entity_poly.pdbx_seq_one_letter_code
_entity_poly.pdbx_strand_id
1 'polypeptide(L)'
;SEHQHQRYNPLKGEWVLVSPHRALRPWSGQTELPPVEVVPEFDPKNPLCPGVKRSSGAIWASNFIPNEPKAKDQHQREYYEKYGRPLLQDYVKKELEKKERIVYENDEWVIVVPYWAVWPYETLVLPKRQIQRFVDLDNAQKETLAKALKAIVAKYDNIFKCNFPYSMGWHGAPTGNKFDEEMPYWTFHGCYYPPLLRSATVKKFMVGYEMLAQSQRDITPETAASILRSQSEVRFS
;
A
#
# COMPACT_ATOMS: atom_id res chain seq x y z
N SER A 1 -21.45 -2.02 3.53
CA SER A 1 -22.44 -0.99 3.15
C SER A 1 -22.37 -0.82 1.64
N GLU A 2 -23.49 -1.00 0.94
CA GLU A 2 -23.57 -0.82 -0.53
C GLU A 2 -23.75 0.65 -0.94
N HIS A 3 -24.06 1.52 0.02
CA HIS A 3 -24.26 2.95 -0.21
C HIS A 3 -22.95 3.72 -0.32
N GLN A 4 -23.00 4.81 -1.08
CA GLN A 4 -21.92 5.76 -1.19
C GLN A 4 -21.64 6.39 0.18
N HIS A 5 -20.36 6.45 0.57
CA HIS A 5 -19.92 7.01 1.84
C HIS A 5 -18.48 7.54 1.72
N GLN A 6 -18.04 8.31 2.70
CA GLN A 6 -16.66 8.82 2.76
C GLN A 6 -15.86 8.15 3.87
N ARG A 7 -14.55 8.05 3.66
CA ARG A 7 -13.59 7.53 4.64
C ARG A 7 -12.42 8.50 4.78
N TYR A 8 -12.09 8.83 6.01
CA TYR A 8 -11.02 9.76 6.31
C TYR A 8 -9.65 9.07 6.27
N ASN A 9 -8.69 9.68 5.59
CA ASN A 9 -7.29 9.33 5.58
C ASN A 9 -6.54 10.17 6.63
N PRO A 10 -6.26 9.62 7.82
CA PRO A 10 -5.63 10.37 8.89
C PRO A 10 -4.13 10.63 8.65
N LEU A 11 -3.52 10.01 7.63
CA LEU A 11 -2.12 10.27 7.25
C LEU A 11 -1.96 11.51 6.36
N LYS A 12 -3.04 11.95 5.70
CA LYS A 12 -3.00 13.07 4.74
C LYS A 12 -3.98 14.20 5.07
N GLY A 13 -4.94 13.95 5.95
CA GLY A 13 -6.01 14.91 6.24
C GLY A 13 -7.11 14.95 5.19
N GLU A 14 -7.23 13.90 4.37
CA GLU A 14 -8.09 13.88 3.18
C GLU A 14 -9.26 12.92 3.33
N TRP A 15 -10.37 13.18 2.63
CA TRP A 15 -11.49 12.27 2.53
C TRP A 15 -11.45 11.49 1.21
N VAL A 16 -11.76 10.20 1.29
CA VAL A 16 -11.86 9.30 0.14
C VAL A 16 -13.30 8.90 -0.05
N LEU A 17 -13.82 9.10 -1.26
CA LEU A 17 -15.17 8.70 -1.63
C LEU A 17 -15.21 7.21 -2.00
N VAL A 18 -16.07 6.45 -1.33
CA VAL A 18 -16.28 5.03 -1.61
C VAL A 18 -17.66 4.86 -2.25
N SER A 19 -17.70 4.34 -3.48
CA SER A 19 -18.95 4.19 -4.26
C SER A 19 -19.11 2.74 -4.77
N PRO A 20 -19.45 1.77 -3.89
CA PRO A 20 -19.46 0.34 -4.20
C PRO A 20 -20.33 -0.05 -5.41
N HIS A 21 -21.47 0.62 -5.59
CA HIS A 21 -22.37 0.35 -6.72
C HIS A 21 -21.71 0.51 -8.10
N ARG A 22 -20.60 1.28 -8.21
CA ARG A 22 -19.90 1.47 -9.48
C ARG A 22 -19.25 0.18 -9.99
N ALA A 23 -18.90 -0.75 -9.08
CA ALA A 23 -18.40 -2.06 -9.45
C ALA A 23 -19.45 -2.91 -10.19
N LEU A 24 -20.73 -2.70 -9.92
CA LEU A 24 -21.84 -3.48 -10.52
C LEU A 24 -22.22 -3.03 -11.93
N ARG A 25 -21.74 -1.86 -12.38
CA ARG A 25 -22.07 -1.37 -13.73
C ARG A 25 -21.38 -2.22 -14.80
N PRO A 26 -22.04 -2.54 -15.93
CA PRO A 26 -21.37 -3.13 -17.09
C PRO A 26 -20.14 -2.29 -17.49
N TRP A 27 -19.02 -2.94 -17.80
CA TRP A 27 -17.82 -2.23 -18.26
C TRP A 27 -18.00 -1.80 -19.71
N SER A 28 -17.87 -0.50 -19.97
CA SER A 28 -17.88 0.08 -21.32
C SER A 28 -16.68 1.00 -21.58
N GLY A 29 -15.65 0.91 -20.72
CA GLY A 29 -14.47 1.76 -20.78
C GLY A 29 -13.30 1.12 -21.54
N GLN A 30 -12.15 1.79 -21.51
CA GLN A 30 -10.93 1.34 -22.18
C GLN A 30 -10.43 -0.01 -21.64
N THR A 31 -10.12 -0.94 -22.55
CA THR A 31 -9.43 -2.20 -22.24
C THR A 31 -8.05 -2.17 -22.85
N GLU A 32 -7.03 -2.48 -22.04
CA GLU A 32 -5.65 -2.64 -22.49
C GLU A 32 -5.44 -4.02 -23.13
N LEU A 33 -4.37 -4.17 -23.93
CA LEU A 33 -3.94 -5.50 -24.36
C LEU A 33 -3.50 -6.33 -23.15
N PRO A 34 -3.72 -7.66 -23.16
CA PRO A 34 -3.21 -8.53 -22.11
C PRO A 34 -1.68 -8.43 -22.05
N PRO A 35 -1.08 -8.43 -20.84
CA PRO A 35 0.37 -8.43 -20.70
C PRO A 35 0.97 -9.69 -21.36
N VAL A 36 2.12 -9.54 -22.00
CA VAL A 36 2.82 -10.64 -22.69
C VAL A 36 3.27 -11.69 -21.64
N GLU A 37 2.95 -12.96 -21.90
CA GLU A 37 3.04 -14.07 -20.93
C GLU A 37 4.46 -14.53 -20.58
N VAL A 38 5.44 -14.31 -21.46
CA VAL A 38 6.80 -14.83 -21.24
C VAL A 38 7.64 -13.82 -20.45
N VAL A 39 7.51 -13.87 -19.13
CA VAL A 39 8.42 -13.15 -18.22
C VAL A 39 9.26 -14.18 -17.49
N PRO A 40 10.60 -14.18 -17.67
CA PRO A 40 11.47 -15.13 -16.99
C PRO A 40 11.41 -14.92 -15.47
N GLU A 41 11.59 -16.00 -14.71
CA GLU A 41 11.55 -15.98 -13.24
C GLU A 41 12.56 -14.98 -12.64
N PHE A 42 13.68 -14.79 -13.34
CA PHE A 42 14.63 -13.71 -13.12
C PHE A 42 15.00 -13.09 -14.44
N ASP A 43 14.78 -11.79 -14.59
CA ASP A 43 15.29 -11.00 -15.70
C ASP A 43 16.41 -10.09 -15.19
N PRO A 44 17.69 -10.34 -15.53
CA PRO A 44 18.81 -9.48 -15.13
C PRO A 44 18.71 -8.07 -15.71
N LYS A 45 17.84 -7.84 -16.71
CA LYS A 45 17.55 -6.52 -17.30
C LYS A 45 16.29 -5.89 -16.70
N ASN A 46 15.48 -6.64 -15.95
CA ASN A 46 14.31 -6.08 -15.29
C ASN A 46 14.75 -5.40 -13.99
N PRO A 47 14.62 -4.07 -13.91
CA PRO A 47 15.03 -3.31 -12.74
C PRO A 47 14.25 -3.65 -11.47
N LEU A 48 13.11 -4.35 -11.58
CA LEU A 48 12.29 -4.76 -10.46
C LEU A 48 12.68 -6.14 -9.90
N CYS A 49 13.57 -6.89 -10.57
CA CYS A 49 14.03 -8.20 -10.08
C CYS A 49 14.95 -8.05 -8.85
N PRO A 50 14.81 -8.92 -7.83
CA PRO A 50 15.67 -8.90 -6.65
C PRO A 50 17.15 -8.98 -7.01
N GLY A 51 17.99 -8.11 -6.43
CA GLY A 51 19.43 -8.08 -6.71
C GLY A 51 19.83 -7.35 -8.01
N VAL A 52 18.87 -7.00 -8.88
CA VAL A 52 19.13 -6.19 -10.07
C VAL A 52 19.14 -4.71 -9.70
N LYS A 53 20.14 -3.98 -10.22
CA LYS A 53 20.19 -2.52 -10.09
C LYS A 53 19.01 -1.92 -10.85
N ARG A 54 18.12 -1.21 -10.15
CA ARG A 54 16.98 -0.53 -10.78
C ARG A 54 17.43 0.34 -11.96
N SER A 55 16.59 0.50 -12.96
CA SER A 55 16.88 1.22 -14.21
C SER A 55 17.20 2.69 -13.96
N SER A 56 16.72 3.23 -12.84
CA SER A 56 17.05 4.55 -12.32
C SER A 56 18.12 4.53 -11.21
N GLY A 57 18.48 3.37 -10.65
CA GLY A 57 19.36 3.23 -9.47
C GLY A 57 18.87 3.94 -8.21
N ALA A 58 17.60 4.38 -8.18
CA ALA A 58 17.30 5.61 -7.49
C ALA A 58 16.68 5.41 -6.10
N ILE A 59 17.52 5.55 -5.09
CA ILE A 59 17.12 6.26 -3.88
C ILE A 59 17.10 7.74 -4.28
N TRP A 60 15.91 8.33 -4.43
CA TRP A 60 15.81 9.77 -4.60
C TRP A 60 15.96 10.42 -3.24
N ALA A 61 17.16 10.95 -2.99
CA ALA A 61 17.43 11.79 -1.84
C ALA A 61 17.25 13.26 -2.23
N SER A 62 16.49 14.00 -1.43
CA SER A 62 16.27 15.43 -1.58
C SER A 62 16.78 16.18 -0.34
N ASN A 63 17.23 17.41 -0.51
CA ASN A 63 17.58 18.32 0.60
C ASN A 63 16.35 18.99 1.25
N PHE A 64 15.14 18.60 0.82
CA PHE A 64 13.85 19.00 1.38
C PHE A 64 12.97 17.77 1.61
N ILE A 65 11.98 17.88 2.49
CA ILE A 65 10.98 16.82 2.70
C ILE A 65 9.91 16.94 1.60
N PRO A 66 9.71 15.92 0.75
CA PRO A 66 8.70 15.96 -0.32
C PRO A 66 7.26 16.02 0.23
N ASN A 67 6.31 16.38 -0.64
CA ASN A 67 4.91 16.63 -0.28
C ASN A 67 4.26 15.50 0.55
N GLU A 68 4.39 14.25 0.08
CA GLU A 68 3.77 13.08 0.71
C GLU A 68 4.34 12.78 2.12
N PRO A 69 5.68 12.65 2.32
CA PRO A 69 6.26 12.58 3.66
C PRO A 69 5.96 13.80 4.54
N LYS A 70 5.89 15.01 3.98
CA LYS A 70 5.60 16.24 4.73
C LYS A 70 4.18 16.21 5.32
N ALA A 71 3.17 15.86 4.52
CA ALA A 71 1.80 15.71 5.01
C ALA A 71 1.70 14.63 6.09
N LYS A 72 2.38 13.49 5.90
CA LYS A 72 2.41 12.39 6.87
C LYS A 72 3.14 12.74 8.16
N ASP A 73 4.22 13.51 8.09
CA ASP A 73 4.94 14.01 9.27
C ASP A 73 4.01 14.85 10.14
N GLN A 74 3.34 15.84 9.51
CA GLN A 74 2.44 16.76 10.19
C GLN A 74 1.31 16.01 10.89
N HIS A 75 0.53 15.18 10.19
CA HIS A 75 -0.64 14.54 10.76
C HIS A 75 -0.31 13.46 11.81
N GLN A 76 0.81 12.74 11.64
CA GLN A 76 1.25 11.79 12.66
C GLN A 76 1.71 12.51 13.93
N ARG A 77 2.43 13.64 13.78
CA ARG A 77 2.85 14.49 14.90
C ARG A 77 1.64 15.04 15.66
N GLU A 78 0.68 15.65 14.96
CA GLU A 78 -0.55 16.19 15.55
C GLU A 78 -1.36 15.11 16.28
N TYR A 79 -1.47 13.91 15.72
CA TYR A 79 -2.11 12.77 16.40
C TYR A 79 -1.36 12.40 17.68
N TYR A 80 -0.03 12.33 17.62
CA TYR A 80 0.79 11.96 18.78
C TYR A 80 0.72 13.02 19.89
N GLU A 81 0.77 14.30 19.56
CA GLU A 81 0.59 15.40 20.52
C GLU A 81 -0.76 15.32 21.23
N LYS A 82 -1.80 14.90 20.51
CA LYS A 82 -3.17 14.77 21.06
C LYS A 82 -3.38 13.51 21.90
N TYR A 83 -2.82 12.36 21.50
CA TYR A 83 -3.15 11.06 22.09
C TYR A 83 -1.98 10.36 22.79
N GLY A 84 -0.77 10.92 22.71
CA GLY A 84 0.46 10.37 23.32
C GLY A 84 0.94 9.05 22.72
N ARG A 85 0.38 8.63 21.57
CA ARG A 85 0.65 7.32 20.95
C ARG A 85 0.75 7.44 19.43
N PRO A 86 1.57 6.63 18.75
CA PRO A 86 1.73 6.72 17.29
C PRO A 86 0.45 6.30 16.57
N LEU A 87 0.01 7.13 15.61
CA LEU A 87 -1.22 6.94 14.84
C LEU A 87 -1.32 5.54 14.24
N LEU A 88 -0.25 5.09 13.58
CA LEU A 88 -0.25 3.83 12.86
C LEU A 88 -0.17 2.61 13.79
N GLN A 89 0.35 2.74 15.00
CA GLN A 89 0.31 1.67 16.00
C GLN A 89 -1.12 1.48 16.55
N ASP A 90 -1.82 2.57 16.86
CA ASP A 90 -3.25 2.50 17.20
C ASP A 90 -4.09 1.94 16.04
N TYR A 91 -3.74 2.29 14.80
CA TYR A 91 -4.39 1.75 13.61
C TYR A 91 -4.14 0.24 13.45
N VAL A 92 -2.89 -0.22 13.56
CA VAL A 92 -2.53 -1.65 13.53
C VAL A 92 -3.33 -2.42 14.58
N LYS A 93 -3.38 -1.93 15.82
CA LYS A 93 -4.15 -2.57 16.89
C LYS A 93 -5.62 -2.75 16.49
N LYS A 94 -6.26 -1.71 15.95
CA LYS A 94 -7.66 -1.78 15.49
C LYS A 94 -7.85 -2.77 14.34
N GLU A 95 -6.90 -2.86 13.41
CA GLU A 95 -6.97 -3.83 12.31
C GLU A 95 -6.77 -5.26 12.80
N LEU A 96 -5.88 -5.50 13.77
CA LEU A 96 -5.68 -6.81 14.41
C LEU A 96 -6.89 -7.27 15.23
N GLU A 97 -7.62 -6.32 15.85
CA GLU A 97 -8.87 -6.60 16.56
C GLU A 97 -10.01 -6.95 15.60
N LYS A 98 -10.19 -6.18 14.51
CA LYS A 98 -11.31 -6.34 13.58
C LYS A 98 -11.10 -7.44 12.53
N LYS A 99 -9.86 -7.62 12.06
CA LYS A 99 -9.42 -8.60 11.06
C LYS A 99 -10.06 -8.53 9.66
N GLU A 100 -11.00 -7.62 9.43
CA GLU A 100 -11.74 -7.51 8.16
C GLU A 100 -10.84 -7.20 6.95
N ARG A 101 -9.89 -6.27 7.14
CA ARG A 101 -9.03 -5.73 6.08
C ARG A 101 -7.62 -6.32 6.05
N ILE A 102 -7.33 -7.31 6.89
CA ILE A 102 -6.05 -8.02 6.88
C ILE A 102 -5.96 -8.91 5.63
N VAL A 103 -4.86 -8.77 4.90
CA VAL A 103 -4.53 -9.57 3.71
C VAL A 103 -3.53 -10.67 4.04
N TYR A 104 -2.53 -10.34 4.87
CA TYR A 104 -1.47 -11.24 5.32
C TYR A 104 -0.95 -10.76 6.68
N GLU A 105 -0.52 -11.70 7.52
CA GLU A 105 0.04 -11.43 8.83
C GLU A 105 1.10 -12.49 9.17
N ASN A 106 2.24 -12.07 9.72
CA ASN A 106 3.21 -12.94 10.37
C ASN A 106 3.62 -12.34 11.72
N ASP A 107 4.61 -12.89 12.41
CA ASP A 107 4.94 -12.48 13.78
C ASP A 107 5.28 -10.98 13.94
N GLU A 108 5.92 -10.37 12.94
CA GLU A 108 6.41 -8.98 13.02
C GLU A 108 5.61 -8.00 12.15
N TRP A 109 4.91 -8.48 11.11
CA TRP A 109 4.29 -7.63 10.08
C TRP A 109 2.82 -7.97 9.85
N VAL A 110 2.05 -6.94 9.51
CA VAL A 110 0.68 -7.05 9.00
C VAL A 110 0.55 -6.28 7.69
N ILE A 111 -0.13 -6.88 6.72
CA ILE A 111 -0.49 -6.24 5.46
C ILE A 111 -2.00 -6.10 5.43
N VAL A 112 -2.46 -4.86 5.26
CA VAL A 112 -3.89 -4.53 5.20
C VAL A 112 -4.22 -3.81 3.92
N VAL A 113 -5.48 -3.88 3.48
CA VAL A 113 -6.04 -2.84 2.62
C VAL A 113 -6.44 -1.68 3.53
N PRO A 114 -5.80 -0.49 3.45
CA PRO A 114 -6.07 0.55 4.42
C PRO A 114 -7.54 0.99 4.39
N TYR A 115 -8.10 1.36 5.55
CA TYR A 115 -9.49 1.84 5.64
C TYR A 115 -9.78 2.97 4.63
N TRP A 116 -8.79 3.81 4.37
CA TRP A 116 -8.81 4.95 3.45
C TRP A 116 -8.13 4.68 2.10
N ALA A 117 -7.97 3.41 1.70
CA ALA A 117 -7.36 3.04 0.43
C ALA A 117 -8.03 3.78 -0.75
N VAL A 118 -7.25 4.27 -1.72
CA VAL A 118 -7.75 4.92 -2.94
C VAL A 118 -7.68 3.97 -4.13
N TRP A 119 -6.57 3.24 -4.26
CA TRP A 119 -6.40 2.26 -5.34
C TRP A 119 -7.19 0.97 -5.07
N PRO A 120 -7.63 0.23 -6.11
CA PRO A 120 -8.58 -0.87 -5.94
C PRO A 120 -8.09 -1.92 -4.95
N TYR A 121 -6.86 -2.39 -5.15
CA TYR A 121 -6.18 -3.36 -4.30
C TYR A 121 -5.01 -2.71 -3.56
N GLU A 122 -5.11 -1.44 -3.18
CA GLU A 122 -4.07 -0.77 -2.37
C GLU A 122 -3.74 -1.57 -1.11
N THR A 123 -2.46 -1.73 -0.79
CA THR A 123 -2.06 -2.33 0.49
C THR A 123 -1.03 -1.51 1.24
N LEU A 124 -1.13 -1.59 2.56
CA LEU A 124 -0.24 -0.94 3.52
C LEU A 124 0.44 -2.04 4.35
N VAL A 125 1.78 -2.08 4.29
CA VAL A 125 2.64 -2.99 5.05
C VAL A 125 3.08 -2.26 6.31
N LEU A 126 2.75 -2.81 7.47
CA LEU A 126 2.95 -2.19 8.78
C LEU A 126 3.67 -3.15 9.73
N PRO A 127 4.65 -2.68 10.51
CA PRO A 127 5.20 -3.45 11.59
C PRO A 127 4.19 -3.50 12.76
N LYS A 128 4.10 -4.65 13.42
CA LYS A 128 3.28 -4.81 14.65
C LYS A 128 3.90 -4.14 15.87
N ARG A 129 5.18 -3.79 15.77
CA ARG A 129 5.95 -3.05 16.78
C ARG A 129 6.27 -1.67 16.25
N GLN A 130 6.59 -0.76 17.16
CA GLN A 130 6.96 0.60 16.79
C GLN A 130 8.39 0.63 16.23
N ILE A 131 8.51 1.02 14.96
CA ILE A 131 9.75 1.14 14.20
C ILE A 131 9.67 2.46 13.45
N GLN A 132 10.67 3.34 13.55
CA GLN A 132 10.61 4.68 12.93
C GLN A 132 11.18 4.68 11.52
N ARG A 133 12.28 3.95 11.28
CA ARG A 133 13.03 3.96 10.03
C ARG A 133 13.38 2.54 9.58
N PHE A 134 13.72 2.40 8.30
CA PHE A 134 14.17 1.11 7.74
C PHE A 134 15.47 0.61 8.37
N VAL A 135 16.37 1.53 8.76
CA VAL A 135 17.67 1.18 9.36
C VAL A 135 17.53 0.63 10.79
N ASP A 136 16.39 0.83 11.43
CA ASP A 136 16.10 0.37 12.78
C ASP A 136 15.70 -1.12 12.81
N LEU A 137 15.53 -1.75 11.64
CA LEU A 137 15.13 -3.15 11.52
C LEU A 137 16.27 -4.10 11.89
N ASP A 138 15.98 -5.06 12.77
CA ASP A 138 16.88 -6.19 13.03
C ASP A 138 16.81 -7.25 11.91
N ASN A 139 17.68 -8.28 11.98
CA ASN A 139 17.76 -9.31 10.95
C ASN A 139 16.50 -10.21 10.90
N ALA A 140 15.87 -10.50 12.03
CA ALA A 140 14.66 -11.32 12.09
C ALA A 140 13.47 -10.56 11.49
N GLN A 141 13.38 -9.25 11.76
CA GLN A 141 12.39 -8.35 11.17
C GLN A 141 12.57 -8.22 9.65
N LYS A 142 13.82 -8.17 9.16
CA LYS A 142 14.10 -8.16 7.71
C LYS A 142 13.69 -9.47 7.03
N GLU A 143 13.97 -10.61 7.65
CA GLU A 143 13.59 -11.92 7.09
C GLU A 143 12.07 -12.09 7.03
N THR A 144 11.37 -11.75 8.12
CA THR A 144 9.90 -11.81 8.16
C THR A 144 9.26 -10.77 7.24
N LEU A 145 9.89 -9.61 7.04
CA LEU A 145 9.46 -8.65 6.02
C LEU A 145 9.58 -9.25 4.61
N ALA A 146 10.69 -9.90 4.28
CA ALA A 146 10.87 -10.55 2.98
C ALA A 146 9.78 -11.60 2.70
N LYS A 147 9.39 -12.39 3.72
CA LYS A 147 8.27 -13.34 3.63
C LYS A 147 6.94 -12.63 3.35
N ALA A 148 6.66 -11.52 4.05
CA ALA A 148 5.46 -10.73 3.85
C ALA A 148 5.39 -10.11 2.44
N LEU A 149 6.52 -9.59 1.93
CA LEU A 149 6.63 -9.04 0.57
C LEU A 149 6.42 -10.12 -0.50
N LYS A 150 7.00 -11.31 -0.30
CA LYS A 150 6.78 -12.45 -1.21
C LYS A 150 5.30 -12.84 -1.25
N ALA A 151 4.66 -12.94 -0.09
CA ALA A 151 3.25 -13.31 0.01
C ALA A 151 2.32 -12.31 -0.70
N ILE A 152 2.53 -11.01 -0.52
CA ILE A 152 1.66 -10.00 -1.16
C ILE A 152 1.85 -9.94 -2.67
N VAL A 153 3.09 -10.06 -3.18
CA VAL A 153 3.35 -10.10 -4.62
C VAL A 153 2.68 -11.33 -5.26
N ALA A 154 2.82 -12.50 -4.64
CA ALA A 154 2.16 -13.71 -5.12
C ALA A 154 0.62 -13.59 -5.12
N LYS A 155 0.06 -13.02 -4.03
CA LYS A 155 -1.39 -12.77 -3.94
C LYS A 155 -1.86 -11.81 -5.04
N TYR A 156 -1.12 -10.75 -5.33
CA TYR A 156 -1.44 -9.82 -6.42
C TYR A 156 -1.47 -10.51 -7.78
N ASP A 157 -0.40 -11.24 -8.12
CA ASP A 157 -0.30 -11.95 -9.40
C ASP A 157 -1.44 -12.96 -9.57
N ASN A 158 -1.87 -13.57 -8.46
CA ASN A 158 -2.95 -14.56 -8.45
C ASN A 158 -4.35 -14.00 -8.71
N ILE A 159 -4.63 -12.70 -8.46
CA ILE A 159 -5.97 -12.12 -8.63
C ILE A 159 -6.45 -12.25 -10.08
N PHE A 160 -5.58 -11.89 -11.03
CA PHE A 160 -5.92 -11.89 -12.47
C PHE A 160 -5.03 -12.82 -13.30
N LYS A 161 -4.27 -13.69 -12.64
CA LYS A 161 -3.34 -14.63 -13.28
C LYS A 161 -2.42 -13.93 -14.29
N CYS A 162 -1.82 -12.83 -13.85
CA CYS A 162 -0.90 -12.03 -14.64
C CYS A 162 0.20 -11.42 -13.77
N ASN A 163 1.25 -10.87 -14.37
CA ASN A 163 2.15 -9.96 -13.68
C ASN A 163 1.38 -8.71 -13.24
N PHE A 164 1.16 -8.54 -11.95
CA PHE A 164 0.32 -7.48 -11.44
C PHE A 164 1.12 -6.17 -11.34
N PRO A 165 0.78 -5.13 -12.12
CA PRO A 165 1.52 -3.87 -12.07
C PRO A 165 1.23 -3.12 -10.77
N TYR A 166 2.25 -2.48 -10.20
CA TYR A 166 2.09 -1.57 -9.07
C TYR A 166 3.26 -0.58 -8.98
N SER A 167 3.00 0.57 -8.36
CA SER A 167 4.04 1.40 -7.76
C SER A 167 4.11 1.12 -6.27
N MET A 168 5.31 1.03 -5.71
CA MET A 168 5.48 0.84 -4.26
C MET A 168 6.62 1.70 -3.71
N GLY A 169 6.58 1.98 -2.41
CA GLY A 169 7.59 2.76 -1.72
C GLY A 169 7.49 2.63 -0.20
N TRP A 170 8.54 3.09 0.49
CA TRP A 170 8.66 3.03 1.94
C TRP A 170 8.71 4.42 2.54
N HIS A 171 7.96 4.63 3.61
CA HIS A 171 7.95 5.88 4.36
C HIS A 171 8.38 5.58 5.81
N GLY A 172 9.26 6.43 6.34
CA GLY A 172 9.72 6.38 7.73
C GLY A 172 10.15 7.78 8.17
N ALA A 173 10.59 7.89 9.43
CA ALA A 173 11.02 9.17 9.99
C ALA A 173 12.14 9.81 9.16
N PRO A 174 12.08 11.14 8.93
CA PRO A 174 13.15 11.89 8.27
C PRO A 174 14.56 11.57 8.80
N THR A 175 15.53 11.65 7.89
CA THR A 175 16.97 11.43 8.15
C THR A 175 17.74 12.74 7.94
N GLY A 176 19.07 12.66 7.78
CA GLY A 176 19.91 13.84 7.55
C GLY A 176 20.12 14.62 8.83
N ASN A 177 19.99 15.95 8.78
CA ASN A 177 20.13 16.81 9.96
C ASN A 177 19.07 16.56 11.05
N LYS A 178 18.00 15.82 10.74
CA LYS A 178 16.94 15.44 11.67
C LYS A 178 17.08 14.01 12.20
N PHE A 179 18.17 13.32 11.90
CA PHE A 179 18.32 11.91 12.24
C PHE A 179 18.26 11.67 13.75
N ASP A 180 18.92 12.54 14.52
CA ASP A 180 19.01 12.46 15.98
C ASP A 180 17.80 13.09 16.71
N GLU A 181 16.85 13.68 15.97
CA GLU A 181 15.62 14.19 16.57
C GLU A 181 14.70 13.02 16.99
N GLU A 182 14.11 13.13 18.18
CA GLU A 182 13.11 12.17 18.63
C GLU A 182 11.82 12.31 17.80
N MET A 183 11.49 11.25 17.06
CA MET A 183 10.28 11.20 16.25
C MET A 183 9.39 10.00 16.61
N PRO A 184 9.02 9.83 17.90
CA PRO A 184 8.26 8.66 18.35
C PRO A 184 6.90 8.52 17.66
N TYR A 185 6.39 9.58 17.05
CA TYR A 185 5.15 9.62 16.28
C TYR A 185 5.22 8.96 14.90
N TRP A 186 6.42 8.76 14.34
CA TRP A 186 6.58 8.12 13.03
C TRP A 186 6.53 6.60 13.15
N THR A 187 5.73 5.94 12.30
CA THR A 187 5.81 4.50 12.12
C THR A 187 6.23 4.19 10.68
N PHE A 188 7.30 3.41 10.53
CA PHE A 188 7.78 2.89 9.25
C PHE A 188 6.71 2.05 8.56
N HIS A 189 6.46 2.28 7.28
CA HIS A 189 5.45 1.55 6.52
C HIS A 189 5.73 1.51 5.02
N GLY A 190 5.25 0.45 4.36
CA GLY A 190 5.32 0.28 2.90
C GLY A 190 3.95 0.49 2.26
N CYS A 191 3.90 1.21 1.15
CA CYS A 191 2.67 1.45 0.38
C CYS A 191 2.76 0.74 -0.98
N TYR A 192 1.67 0.09 -1.41
CA TYR A 192 1.49 -0.46 -2.75
C TYR A 192 0.26 0.16 -3.41
N TYR A 193 0.44 0.69 -4.63
CA TYR A 193 -0.60 1.35 -5.42
C TYR A 193 -0.78 0.64 -6.77
N PRO A 194 -1.54 -0.46 -6.82
CA PRO A 194 -1.82 -1.17 -8.07
C PRO A 194 -2.98 -0.56 -8.86
N PRO A 195 -2.89 -0.44 -10.20
CA PRO A 195 -3.94 0.16 -11.01
C PRO A 195 -5.00 -0.81 -11.49
N LEU A 196 -4.77 -2.14 -11.51
CA LEU A 196 -5.75 -3.09 -12.02
C LEU A 196 -7.01 -3.13 -11.15
N LEU A 197 -8.18 -3.19 -11.79
CA LEU A 197 -9.49 -3.09 -11.13
C LEU A 197 -10.35 -4.35 -11.33
N ARG A 198 -10.68 -4.70 -12.59
CA ARG A 198 -11.65 -5.79 -12.90
C ARG A 198 -11.03 -7.03 -13.53
N SER A 199 -9.93 -6.87 -14.26
CA SER A 199 -9.23 -7.93 -14.97
C SER A 199 -7.78 -7.51 -15.25
N ALA A 200 -6.99 -8.40 -15.86
CA ALA A 200 -5.64 -8.09 -16.35
C ALA A 200 -5.59 -6.93 -17.36
N THR A 201 -6.73 -6.61 -17.99
CA THR A 201 -6.84 -5.59 -19.06
C THR A 201 -7.62 -4.34 -18.64
N VAL A 202 -8.22 -4.33 -17.45
CA VAL A 202 -9.07 -3.21 -16.98
C VAL A 202 -8.46 -2.55 -15.76
N LYS A 203 -7.99 -1.31 -15.96
CA LYS A 203 -7.35 -0.45 -14.94
C LYS A 203 -8.33 0.59 -14.38
N LYS A 204 -8.07 1.02 -13.15
CA LYS A 204 -8.58 2.28 -12.60
C LYS A 204 -7.78 3.43 -13.19
N PHE A 205 -8.51 4.48 -13.59
CA PHE A 205 -7.95 5.76 -14.02
C PHE A 205 -8.21 6.81 -12.93
N MET A 206 -7.16 7.51 -12.50
CA MET A 206 -7.26 8.64 -11.56
C MET A 206 -7.36 9.94 -12.36
N VAL A 207 -8.56 10.26 -12.86
CA VAL A 207 -8.82 11.36 -13.80
C VAL A 207 -10.10 12.11 -13.44
N GLY A 208 -10.40 13.21 -14.14
CA GLY A 208 -11.69 13.89 -14.02
C GLY A 208 -11.97 14.36 -12.58
N TYR A 209 -12.91 13.71 -11.90
CA TYR A 209 -13.29 14.05 -10.53
C TYR A 209 -12.12 13.86 -9.54
N GLU A 210 -11.31 12.80 -9.70
CA GLU A 210 -10.15 12.57 -8.84
C GLU A 210 -9.05 13.63 -9.00
N MET A 211 -8.96 14.30 -10.15
CA MET A 211 -8.00 15.39 -10.38
C MET A 211 -8.53 16.76 -9.99
N LEU A 212 -9.85 16.96 -10.00
CA LEU A 212 -10.49 18.28 -9.82
C LEU A 212 -11.25 18.42 -8.48
N ALA A 213 -11.47 17.33 -7.75
CA ALA A 213 -12.26 17.34 -6.52
C ALA A 213 -11.65 16.47 -5.41
N GLN A 214 -11.87 15.16 -5.42
CA GLN A 214 -11.38 14.26 -4.37
C GLN A 214 -11.19 12.83 -4.90
N SER A 215 -10.33 12.07 -4.24
CA SER A 215 -10.11 10.66 -4.54
C SER A 215 -11.38 9.83 -4.38
N GLN A 216 -11.62 8.92 -5.32
CA GLN A 216 -12.78 8.03 -5.32
C GLN A 216 -12.39 6.58 -5.60
N ARG A 217 -13.12 5.60 -5.06
CA ARG A 217 -12.94 4.16 -5.34
C ARG A 217 -14.24 3.40 -5.54
N ASP A 218 -14.17 2.36 -6.36
CA ASP A 218 -15.35 1.61 -6.84
C ASP A 218 -15.65 0.34 -6.04
N ILE A 219 -14.68 -0.27 -5.38
CA ILE A 219 -14.86 -1.47 -4.53
C ILE A 219 -14.54 -1.12 -3.09
N THR A 220 -15.20 -1.71 -2.09
CA THR A 220 -14.85 -1.40 -0.69
C THR A 220 -13.46 -1.94 -0.33
N PRO A 221 -12.73 -1.31 0.61
CA PRO A 221 -11.50 -1.87 1.15
C PRO A 221 -11.66 -3.28 1.74
N GLU A 222 -12.81 -3.58 2.36
CA GLU A 222 -13.11 -4.89 2.92
C GLU A 222 -13.26 -5.95 1.83
N THR A 223 -13.98 -5.64 0.75
CA THR A 223 -14.10 -6.52 -0.42
C THR A 223 -12.74 -6.78 -1.05
N ALA A 224 -11.94 -5.73 -1.26
CA ALA A 224 -10.60 -5.86 -1.82
C ALA A 224 -9.69 -6.74 -0.94
N ALA A 225 -9.73 -6.56 0.38
CA ALA A 225 -8.99 -7.38 1.33
C ALA A 225 -9.44 -8.84 1.29
N SER A 226 -10.75 -9.10 1.22
CA SER A 226 -11.30 -10.45 1.10
C SER A 226 -10.83 -11.16 -0.17
N ILE A 227 -10.85 -10.46 -1.31
CA ILE A 227 -10.35 -11.01 -2.59
C ILE A 227 -8.87 -11.35 -2.47
N LEU A 228 -8.03 -10.41 -2.01
CA LEU A 228 -6.60 -10.63 -1.83
C LEU A 228 -6.29 -11.77 -0.87
N ARG A 229 -6.97 -11.80 0.29
CA ARG A 229 -6.76 -12.83 1.31
C ARG A 229 -7.08 -14.23 0.79
N SER A 230 -8.09 -14.37 -0.07
CA SER A 230 -8.46 -15.65 -0.70
C SER A 230 -7.44 -16.18 -1.73
N GLN A 231 -6.48 -15.36 -2.17
CA GLN A 231 -5.45 -15.79 -3.11
C GLN A 231 -4.33 -16.58 -2.41
N SER A 232 -3.74 -17.53 -3.14
CA SER A 232 -2.57 -18.29 -2.69
C SER A 232 -1.35 -17.37 -2.45
N GLU A 233 -0.52 -17.74 -1.47
CA GLU A 233 0.80 -17.14 -1.23
C GLU A 233 1.89 -17.72 -2.17
N VAL A 234 1.53 -18.73 -2.95
CA VAL A 234 2.35 -19.28 -4.03
C VAL A 234 1.80 -18.74 -5.35
N ARG A 235 2.68 -18.15 -6.15
CA ARG A 235 2.34 -17.60 -7.46
C ARG A 235 1.82 -18.71 -8.39
N PHE A 236 0.82 -18.40 -9.20
CA PHE A 236 0.33 -19.33 -10.22
C PHE A 236 1.44 -19.69 -11.21
N SER A 237 1.43 -20.96 -11.64
CA SER A 237 2.26 -21.51 -12.71
C SER A 237 1.72 -21.14 -14.08
#